data_AF-A0A8E2F7B7-F1
#
_entry.id   AF-A0A8E2F7B7-F1
#
_cell.length_a   1.000
_cell.length_b   1.000
_cell.length_c   1.000
_cell.angle_alpha   90.00
_cell.angle_beta   90.00
_cell.angle_gamma   90.00
#
_symmetry.space_group_name_H-M   'P 1'
#
loop_
_entity.id
_entity.type
_entity.pdbx_description
1 polymer ?
#
loop_
_entity_poly.entity_id
_entity_poly.type
_entity_poly.pdbx_seq_one_letter_code
_entity_poly.pdbx_strand_id
1 'polypeptide(L)'
;MSSNSKKRKRNVVLHQAAATSTSVDTSKPTAVFQPTKGRSYTLSIALPGSIIANAQTYDLKIALAGQIARAAAVFCVDEIIIFDDGQSRKPSSHRPAYSSHPYHPARNGGPDQSSQSDPDQFLYHVLSYLETPPHLRRTLFPMHPDLKGAGMLPSLD
;
A
#
# COMPACT_ATOMS: atom_id res chain seq x y z
N MET A 1 -24.09 26.72 51.45
CA MET A 1 -22.91 26.38 50.63
C MET A 1 -23.40 26.04 49.23
N SER A 2 -23.30 26.99 48.30
CA SER A 2 -23.84 26.89 46.94
C SER A 2 -22.72 27.22 45.95
N SER A 3 -22.34 26.27 45.09
CA SER A 3 -21.37 26.48 44.01
C SER A 3 -21.93 25.93 42.70
N ASN A 4 -22.77 26.74 42.05
CA ASN A 4 -23.26 26.45 40.70
C ASN A 4 -22.27 27.04 39.67
N SER A 5 -21.36 26.22 39.16
CA SER A 5 -20.39 26.62 38.13
C SER A 5 -21.07 26.68 36.76
N LYS A 6 -21.56 27.87 36.38
CA LYS A 6 -22.00 28.17 35.02
C LYS A 6 -20.78 28.22 34.08
N LYS A 7 -20.48 27.09 33.45
CA LYS A 7 -19.52 26.99 32.33
C LYS A 7 -19.99 27.89 31.17
N ARG A 8 -19.38 29.07 31.01
CA ARG A 8 -19.58 29.96 29.85
C ARG A 8 -19.04 29.25 28.60
N LYS A 9 -19.92 28.69 27.77
CA LYS A 9 -19.59 28.36 26.37
C LYS A 9 -19.40 29.68 25.62
N ARG A 10 -18.16 30.02 25.29
CA ARG A 10 -17.87 31.06 24.29
C ARG A 10 -18.22 30.47 22.93
N ASN A 11 -19.36 30.86 22.35
CA ASN A 11 -19.58 30.72 20.92
C ASN A 11 -18.65 31.70 20.23
N VAL A 12 -17.58 31.19 19.63
CA VAL A 12 -16.74 31.95 18.73
C VAL A 12 -17.43 31.91 17.37
N VAL A 13 -18.22 32.95 17.08
CA VAL A 13 -18.70 33.22 15.71
C VAL A 13 -17.52 33.86 14.98
N LEU A 14 -16.77 33.07 14.21
CA LEU A 14 -15.77 33.59 13.29
C LEU A 14 -16.51 34.08 12.04
N HIS A 15 -16.69 35.40 11.94
CA HIS A 15 -17.00 36.07 10.68
C HIS A 15 -15.83 35.84 9.72
N GLN A 16 -15.96 34.87 8.82
CA GLN A 16 -15.00 34.68 7.74
C GLN A 16 -15.28 35.72 6.66
N ALA A 17 -14.60 36.88 6.79
CA ALA A 17 -14.48 37.81 5.68
C ALA A 17 -13.65 37.14 4.58
N ALA A 18 -14.20 37.07 3.38
CA ALA A 18 -13.50 36.62 2.18
C ALA A 18 -12.35 37.62 1.88
N ALA A 19 -11.13 37.23 2.22
CA ALA A 19 -9.93 37.92 1.81
C ALA A 19 -9.25 37.11 0.71
N THR A 20 -9.29 37.67 -0.50
CA THR A 20 -8.50 37.30 -1.66
C THR A 20 -7.03 37.56 -1.37
N SER A 21 -6.32 36.60 -0.77
CA SER A 21 -4.86 36.63 -0.67
C SER A 21 -4.27 35.41 -1.38
N THR A 22 -3.49 35.66 -2.42
CA THR A 22 -2.79 34.67 -3.25
C THR A 22 -1.51 34.11 -2.61
N SER A 23 -1.35 34.25 -1.28
CA SER A 23 -0.23 33.69 -0.52
C SER A 23 -0.71 32.47 0.25
N VAL A 24 -0.23 31.28 -0.14
CA VAL A 24 -0.55 30.01 0.54
C VAL A 24 0.12 30.00 1.91
N ASP A 25 -0.67 30.09 2.98
CA ASP A 25 -0.21 29.96 4.37
C ASP A 25 0.00 28.48 4.73
N THR A 26 1.27 28.06 4.81
CA THR A 26 1.68 26.68 5.13
C THR A 26 1.83 26.42 6.64
N SER A 27 1.51 27.40 7.50
CA SER A 27 1.63 27.25 8.96
C SER A 27 0.49 26.45 9.59
N LYS A 28 -0.58 26.21 8.83
CA LYS A 28 -1.72 25.37 9.19
C LYS A 28 -1.67 24.08 8.35
N PRO A 29 -2.22 22.95 8.82
CA PRO A 29 -2.32 21.76 7.98
C PRO A 29 -3.10 22.09 6.71
N THR A 30 -2.37 22.32 5.61
CA THR A 30 -2.92 22.57 4.29
C THR A 30 -3.37 21.23 3.73
N ALA A 31 -4.58 20.79 4.04
CA ALA A 31 -5.13 19.60 3.40
C ALA A 31 -6.67 19.54 3.45
N VAL A 32 -7.37 20.65 3.23
CA VAL A 32 -8.70 20.50 2.63
C VAL A 32 -8.47 20.46 1.13
N PHE A 33 -8.23 19.25 0.61
CA PHE A 33 -8.16 19.01 -0.83
C PHE A 33 -9.54 19.36 -1.41
N GLN A 34 -9.65 20.52 -2.05
CA GLN A 34 -10.84 20.97 -2.78
C GLN A 34 -10.54 21.00 -4.28
N PRO A 35 -10.41 19.83 -4.93
CA PRO A 35 -10.13 19.79 -6.36
C PRO A 35 -11.30 20.39 -7.13
N THR A 36 -11.01 21.31 -8.04
CA THR A 36 -12.03 21.92 -8.92
C THR A 36 -12.28 21.08 -10.17
N LYS A 37 -11.31 20.24 -10.57
CA LYS A 37 -11.36 19.32 -11.71
C LYS A 37 -10.58 18.05 -11.40
N GLY A 38 -10.88 16.97 -12.13
CA GLY A 38 -10.15 15.70 -12.05
C GLY A 38 -8.73 15.79 -12.60
N ARG A 39 -7.90 14.81 -12.23
CA ARG A 39 -6.53 14.66 -12.71
C ARG A 39 -6.50 14.32 -14.21
N SER A 40 -5.61 14.95 -14.99
CA SER A 40 -5.48 14.74 -16.45
C SER A 40 -4.33 13.82 -16.86
N TYR A 41 -3.68 13.17 -15.89
CA TYR A 41 -2.50 12.34 -16.08
C TYR A 41 -2.56 11.13 -15.15
N THR A 42 -1.76 10.11 -15.45
CA THR A 42 -1.51 8.99 -14.55
C THR A 42 -0.06 9.00 -14.07
N LEU A 43 0.21 8.32 -12.97
CA LEU A 43 1.54 8.07 -12.43
C LEU A 43 1.72 6.57 -12.22
N SER A 44 2.67 6.00 -12.94
CA SER A 44 3.10 4.62 -12.76
C SER A 44 4.49 4.59 -12.11
N ILE A 45 4.73 3.63 -11.22
CA ILE A 45 6.04 3.38 -10.62
C ILE A 45 6.49 1.96 -10.95
N ALA A 46 7.78 1.78 -11.28
CA ALA A 46 8.36 0.47 -11.54
C ALA A 46 9.37 0.12 -10.43
N LEU A 47 9.23 -1.07 -9.84
CA LEU A 47 10.03 -1.53 -8.71
C LEU A 47 10.54 -2.95 -8.98
N PRO A 48 11.83 -3.23 -8.76
CA PRO A 48 12.32 -4.60 -8.85
C PRO A 48 11.85 -5.38 -7.64
N GLY A 49 11.36 -6.62 -7.81
CA GLY A 49 10.91 -7.41 -6.66
C GLY A 49 12.07 -7.82 -5.72
N SER A 50 13.31 -7.79 -6.21
CA SER A 50 14.54 -7.99 -5.43
C SER A 50 14.69 -7.05 -4.22
N ILE A 51 13.99 -5.89 -4.18
CA ILE A 51 13.97 -5.02 -3.00
C ILE A 51 13.45 -5.74 -1.74
N ILE A 52 12.50 -6.66 -1.92
CA ILE A 52 11.95 -7.47 -0.82
C ILE A 52 12.89 -8.63 -0.47
N ALA A 53 13.69 -9.12 -1.42
CA ALA A 53 14.65 -10.18 -1.18
C ALA A 53 15.74 -9.76 -0.17
N ASN A 54 16.07 -8.47 -0.12
CA ASN A 54 17.03 -7.91 0.83
C ASN A 54 16.54 -7.90 2.29
N ALA A 55 15.23 -8.01 2.53
CA ALA A 55 14.68 -8.07 3.89
C ALA A 55 14.84 -9.47 4.49
N GLN A 56 15.50 -9.54 5.65
CA GLN A 56 15.95 -10.80 6.26
C GLN A 56 14.82 -11.64 6.85
N THR A 57 13.80 -10.99 7.42
CA THR A 57 12.68 -11.66 8.08
C THR A 57 11.38 -11.41 7.33
N TYR A 58 10.42 -12.31 7.51
CA TYR A 58 9.08 -12.15 6.93
C TYR A 58 8.41 -10.84 7.37
N ASP A 59 8.56 -10.48 8.65
CA ASP A 59 8.00 -9.26 9.22
C ASP A 59 8.58 -8.00 8.55
N LEU A 60 9.89 -8.00 8.27
CA LEU A 60 10.54 -6.90 7.55
C LEU A 60 10.06 -6.82 6.09
N LYS A 61 9.83 -7.96 5.43
CA LYS A 61 9.27 -8.00 4.07
C LYS A 61 7.86 -7.40 4.02
N ILE A 62 7.00 -7.80 4.96
CA ILE A 62 5.64 -7.27 5.11
C ILE A 62 5.66 -5.77 5.41
N ALA A 63 6.52 -5.33 6.33
CA ALA A 63 6.65 -3.92 6.68
C ALA A 63 7.12 -3.07 5.48
N LEU A 64 8.13 -3.55 4.73
CA LEU A 64 8.65 -2.85 3.55
C LEU A 64 7.60 -2.75 2.44
N ALA A 65 6.88 -3.85 2.15
CA ALA A 65 5.78 -3.83 1.18
C ALA A 65 4.66 -2.87 1.62
N GLY A 66 4.32 -2.83 2.90
CA GLY A 66 3.35 -1.89 3.46
C GLY A 66 3.80 -0.43 3.34
N GLN A 67 5.09 -0.14 3.54
CA GLN A 67 5.66 1.19 3.36
C GLN A 67 5.56 1.65 1.89
N ILE A 68 5.86 0.76 0.94
CA ILE A 68 5.72 1.02 -0.49
C ILE A 68 4.26 1.34 -0.83
N ALA A 69 3.31 0.50 -0.38
CA ALA A 69 1.90 0.70 -0.62
C ALA A 69 1.39 2.04 -0.05
N ARG A 70 1.81 2.38 1.17
CA ARG A 70 1.45 3.65 1.81
C ARG A 70 2.00 4.85 1.03
N ALA A 71 3.27 4.79 0.61
CA ALA A 71 3.85 5.83 -0.22
C ALA A 71 3.08 5.98 -1.54
N ALA A 72 2.77 4.87 -2.21
CA ALA A 72 1.99 4.87 -3.44
C ALA A 72 0.60 5.50 -3.26
N ALA A 73 -0.11 5.16 -2.18
CA ALA A 73 -1.41 5.75 -1.84
C ALA A 73 -1.32 7.26 -1.56
N VAL A 74 -0.35 7.69 -0.75
CA VAL A 74 -0.14 9.11 -0.39
C VAL A 74 0.14 9.98 -1.62
N PHE A 75 0.87 9.45 -2.60
CA PHE A 75 1.22 10.18 -3.82
C PHE A 75 0.26 9.91 -4.99
N CYS A 76 -0.88 9.25 -4.75
CA CYS A 76 -1.87 8.91 -5.77
C CYS A 76 -1.24 8.20 -6.98
N VAL A 77 -0.46 7.15 -6.75
CA VAL A 77 0.07 6.30 -7.83
C VAL A 77 -1.08 5.45 -8.39
N ASP A 78 -1.21 5.41 -9.71
CA ASP A 78 -2.28 4.69 -10.41
C ASP A 78 -1.87 3.24 -10.74
N GLU A 79 -0.58 2.98 -10.93
CA GLU A 79 -0.05 1.68 -11.33
C GLU A 79 1.31 1.39 -10.69
N ILE A 80 1.50 0.17 -10.19
CA ILE A 80 2.79 -0.33 -9.69
C ILE A 80 3.21 -1.52 -10.56
N ILE A 81 4.33 -1.38 -11.27
CA ILE A 81 4.92 -2.43 -12.10
C ILE A 81 6.02 -3.11 -11.31
N ILE A 82 5.87 -4.42 -11.07
CA ILE A 82 6.91 -5.24 -10.46
C ILE A 82 7.66 -5.96 -11.56
N PHE A 83 8.99 -5.85 -11.59
CA PHE A 83 9.83 -6.51 -12.58
C PHE A 83 10.92 -7.39 -11.95
N ASP A 84 11.26 -8.48 -12.64
CA ASP A 84 12.41 -9.34 -12.33
C ASP A 84 13.69 -8.68 -12.88
N ASP A 85 14.59 -8.28 -11.99
CA ASP A 85 15.90 -7.72 -12.35
C ASP A 85 17.01 -8.80 -12.42
N GLY A 86 16.66 -10.07 -12.20
CA GLY A 86 17.58 -11.21 -12.22
C GLY A 86 18.32 -11.46 -10.91
N GLN A 87 18.24 -10.56 -9.91
CA GLN A 87 18.95 -10.73 -8.62
C GLN A 87 18.28 -11.76 -7.70
N SER A 88 17.00 -12.02 -7.91
CA SER A 88 16.18 -12.95 -7.14
C SER A 88 16.27 -14.41 -7.61
N ARG A 89 16.92 -14.65 -8.77
CA ARG A 89 16.96 -15.98 -9.40
C ARG A 89 17.87 -16.92 -8.64
N LYS A 90 17.28 -17.89 -7.93
CA LYS A 90 18.01 -19.09 -7.51
C LYS A 90 18.44 -19.85 -8.78
N PRO A 91 19.70 -20.29 -8.92
CA PRO A 91 20.22 -20.92 -10.15
C PRO A 91 19.66 -22.32 -10.46
N SER A 92 18.44 -22.65 -10.02
CA SER A 92 17.86 -23.99 -10.14
C SER A 92 16.50 -23.93 -10.83
N SER A 93 16.39 -24.68 -11.92
CA SER A 93 15.23 -25.01 -12.77
C SER A 93 14.85 -24.02 -13.87
N HIS A 94 15.24 -24.40 -15.10
CA HIS A 94 14.68 -23.97 -16.38
C HIS A 94 13.15 -23.82 -16.30
N ARG A 95 12.64 -22.60 -16.12
CA ARG A 95 11.24 -22.28 -16.41
C ARG A 95 11.17 -21.71 -17.83
N PRO A 96 10.44 -22.33 -18.76
CA PRO A 96 10.34 -21.83 -20.13
C PRO A 96 9.68 -20.44 -20.12
N ALA A 97 10.29 -19.51 -20.85
CA ALA A 97 9.97 -18.08 -20.87
C ALA A 97 8.58 -17.72 -21.47
N TYR A 98 7.67 -18.69 -21.63
CA TYR A 98 6.39 -18.51 -22.32
C TYR A 98 5.16 -18.91 -21.47
N SER A 99 5.29 -19.06 -20.16
CA SER A 99 4.13 -19.26 -19.28
C SER A 99 3.67 -17.94 -18.67
N SER A 100 3.31 -16.98 -19.54
CA SER A 100 2.78 -15.66 -19.19
C SER A 100 1.27 -15.68 -18.95
N HIS A 101 0.80 -16.58 -18.09
CA HIS A 101 -0.59 -16.57 -17.62
C HIS A 101 -0.62 -16.08 -16.16
N PRO A 102 -1.30 -14.95 -15.85
CA PRO A 102 -1.30 -14.35 -14.51
C PRO A 102 -1.98 -15.19 -13.42
N TYR A 103 -2.55 -16.35 -13.78
CA TYR A 103 -3.28 -17.23 -12.88
C TYR A 103 -2.92 -18.70 -13.12
N HIS A 104 -1.68 -19.08 -12.82
CA HIS A 104 -1.33 -20.48 -12.63
C HIS A 104 -1.19 -20.77 -11.13
N PRO A 105 -2.18 -21.42 -10.49
CA PRO A 105 -1.94 -22.01 -9.18
C PRO A 105 -0.81 -23.02 -9.34
N ALA A 106 0.19 -22.94 -8.47
CA ALA A 106 1.37 -23.80 -8.48
C ALA A 106 0.95 -25.28 -8.49
N ARG A 107 0.93 -25.90 -9.67
CA ARG A 107 0.68 -27.33 -9.78
C ARG A 107 1.98 -28.07 -9.49
N ASN A 108 2.06 -28.58 -8.26
CA ASN A 108 2.88 -29.69 -7.79
C ASN A 108 4.42 -29.52 -7.83
N GLY A 109 4.97 -28.94 -6.76
CA GLY A 109 6.29 -29.28 -6.23
C GLY A 109 6.12 -29.94 -4.86
N GLY A 110 6.79 -31.06 -4.61
CA GLY A 110 6.59 -31.97 -3.47
C GLY A 110 6.76 -31.37 -2.05
N PRO A 111 6.53 -32.16 -1.00
CA PRO A 111 6.23 -31.70 0.36
C PRO A 111 7.46 -31.35 1.22
N ASP A 112 8.59 -30.97 0.63
CA ASP A 112 9.79 -30.63 1.39
C ASP A 112 10.63 -29.57 0.66
N GLN A 113 10.54 -28.34 1.18
CA GLN A 113 11.62 -27.36 1.36
C GLN A 113 11.01 -25.97 1.55
N SER A 114 11.05 -25.44 2.78
CA SER A 114 10.88 -24.03 3.17
C SER A 114 10.53 -23.08 2.02
N SER A 115 9.26 -23.06 1.61
CA SER A 115 8.76 -22.39 0.40
C SER A 115 8.80 -20.86 0.55
N GLN A 116 10.00 -20.28 0.51
CA GLN A 116 10.17 -18.84 0.33
C GLN A 116 9.68 -18.53 -1.09
N SER A 117 8.49 -17.96 -1.16
CA SER A 117 7.87 -17.43 -2.37
C SER A 117 8.85 -16.52 -3.10
N ASP A 118 8.75 -16.56 -4.43
CA ASP A 118 9.45 -15.63 -5.32
C ASP A 118 9.18 -14.19 -4.84
N PRO A 119 10.20 -13.36 -4.57
CA PRO A 119 10.00 -12.03 -3.99
C PRO A 119 9.07 -11.14 -4.82
N ASP A 120 9.09 -11.31 -6.14
CA ASP A 120 8.22 -10.59 -7.07
C ASP A 120 6.74 -10.95 -6.83
N GLN A 121 6.45 -12.25 -6.69
CA GLN A 121 5.11 -12.76 -6.40
C GLN A 121 4.63 -12.37 -4.99
N PHE A 122 5.52 -12.44 -4.01
CA PHE A 122 5.23 -12.00 -2.65
C PHE A 122 4.81 -10.53 -2.64
N LEU A 123 5.58 -9.66 -3.30
CA LEU A 123 5.29 -8.23 -3.38
C LEU A 123 3.95 -7.98 -4.09
N TYR A 124 3.71 -8.67 -5.21
CA TYR A 124 2.44 -8.60 -5.94
C TYR A 124 1.24 -8.95 -5.06
N HIS A 125 1.31 -10.07 -4.32
CA HIS A 125 0.21 -10.49 -3.44
C HIS A 125 -0.09 -9.47 -2.35
N VAL A 126 0.95 -8.95 -1.68
CA VAL A 126 0.79 -7.99 -0.59
C VAL A 126 0.22 -6.66 -1.09
N LEU A 127 0.74 -6.12 -2.20
CA LEU A 127 0.25 -4.87 -2.78
C LEU A 127 -1.20 -5.01 -3.26
N SER A 128 -1.54 -6.11 -3.94
CA SER A 128 -2.91 -6.40 -4.39
C SER A 128 -3.88 -6.51 -3.22
N TYR A 129 -3.46 -7.17 -2.14
CA TYR A 129 -4.26 -7.28 -0.92
C TYR A 129 -4.54 -5.91 -0.29
N LEU A 130 -3.53 -5.02 -0.28
CA LEU A 130 -3.65 -3.70 0.30
C LEU A 130 -4.53 -2.75 -0.51
N GLU A 131 -4.39 -2.76 -1.85
CA GLU A 131 -5.23 -1.99 -2.78
C GLU A 131 -6.70 -2.41 -2.67
N THR A 132 -6.95 -3.70 -2.47
CA THR A 132 -8.31 -4.21 -2.35
C THR A 132 -9.02 -3.65 -1.11
N PRO A 133 -10.26 -3.11 -1.25
CA PRO A 133 -11.05 -2.63 -0.13
C PRO A 133 -11.26 -3.69 0.97
N PRO A 134 -11.19 -3.34 2.28
CA PRO A 134 -11.19 -4.32 3.37
C PRO A 134 -12.37 -5.31 3.35
N HIS A 135 -13.54 -4.86 2.93
CA HIS A 135 -14.76 -5.68 2.89
C HIS A 135 -14.77 -6.71 1.74
N LEU A 136 -13.93 -6.53 0.70
CA LEU A 136 -13.82 -7.46 -0.43
C LEU A 136 -12.70 -8.48 -0.24
N ARG A 137 -11.72 -8.22 0.63
CA ARG A 137 -10.52 -9.05 0.79
C ARG A 137 -10.84 -10.51 1.10
N ARG A 138 -11.83 -10.76 1.97
CA ARG A 138 -12.23 -12.11 2.35
C ARG A 138 -12.77 -12.94 1.18
N THR A 139 -13.38 -12.28 0.19
CA THR A 139 -13.97 -12.94 -0.97
C THR A 139 -12.97 -13.10 -2.11
N LEU A 140 -12.09 -12.10 -2.31
CA LEU A 140 -11.14 -12.07 -3.42
C LEU A 140 -9.82 -12.80 -3.11
N PHE A 141 -9.42 -12.90 -1.85
CA PHE A 141 -8.13 -13.49 -1.45
C PHE A 141 -8.37 -14.73 -0.59
N PRO A 142 -8.11 -15.95 -1.12
CA PRO A 142 -8.04 -17.14 -0.28
C PRO A 142 -6.85 -17.04 0.69
N MET A 143 -6.83 -17.91 1.72
CA MET A 143 -5.68 -17.99 2.62
C MET A 143 -4.41 -18.36 1.84
N HIS A 144 -3.50 -17.40 1.73
CA HIS A 144 -2.22 -17.54 1.04
C HIS A 144 -1.05 -17.43 2.03
N PRO A 145 0.01 -18.26 1.93
CA PRO A 145 1.16 -18.18 2.83
C PRO A 145 1.79 -16.79 2.88
N ASP A 146 1.89 -16.09 1.74
CA ASP A 146 2.46 -14.74 1.66
C ASP A 146 1.66 -13.70 2.44
N LEU A 147 0.36 -13.94 2.67
CA LEU A 147 -0.57 -13.03 3.35
C LEU A 147 -0.78 -13.39 4.82
N LYS A 148 -0.01 -14.33 5.38
CA LYS A 148 -0.11 -14.71 6.80
C LYS A 148 0.08 -13.53 7.77
N GLY A 149 0.92 -12.57 7.39
CA GLY A 149 1.19 -11.33 8.13
C GLY A 149 0.30 -10.16 7.76
N ALA A 150 -0.81 -10.36 7.05
CA ALA A 150 -1.68 -9.28 6.57
C ALA A 150 -2.19 -8.36 7.71
N GLY A 151 -2.32 -8.88 8.93
CA GLY A 151 -2.71 -8.08 10.11
C GLY A 151 -1.66 -7.06 10.57
N MET A 152 -0.42 -7.14 10.07
CA MET A 152 0.67 -6.19 10.39
C MET A 152 0.75 -5.05 9.38
N LEU A 153 0.01 -5.12 8.28
CA LEU A 153 0.07 -4.13 7.21
C LEU A 153 -0.60 -2.82 7.66
N PRO A 154 -0.05 -1.65 7.26
CA PRO A 154 -0.64 -0.36 7.59
C PRO A 154 -1.96 -0.12 6.84
N SER A 155 -2.77 0.81 7.34
CA SER A 155 -3.89 1.37 6.57
C SER A 155 -3.38 2.25 5.42
N LEU A 156 -4.13 2.27 4.30
CA LEU A 156 -3.84 3.12 3.13
C LEU A 156 -4.70 4.39 3.05
N ASP A 157 -5.58 4.61 4.02
CA ASP A 157 -6.44 5.80 4.15
C ASP A 157 -5.66 7.04 4.64
#